data_AF-A0A2N4TY16-F1
#
_entry.id   AF-A0A2N4TY16-F1
#
_cell.length_a   1.000
_cell.length_b   1.000
_cell.length_c   1.000
_cell.angle_alpha   90.00
_cell.angle_beta   90.00
_cell.angle_gamma   90.00
#
_symmetry.space_group_name_H-M   'P 1'
#
loop_
_entity.id
_entity.type
_entity.pdbx_description
1 polymer ?
#
loop_
_entity_poly.entity_id
_entity_poly.type
_entity_poly.pdbx_seq_one_letter_code
_entity_poly.pdbx_strand_id
1 'polypeptide(L)'
;MTEALTGKVCITRPSGGSIEDEPVIKLEIKDEKSGVRFLTMTMKPADFALALTGLSFVPATFELRGSENVGKVKEIMRGRFVVPREEARCGLSKDEMRQMLRDRCQKEGWFLDDYIGSQGSVTKSEDGGTTINFNYYRYVEEALHAE
;
A
#
# COMPACT_ATOMS: atom_id res chain seq x y z
N MET A 1 -11.52 11.38 24.10
CA MET A 1 -12.02 9.98 24.10
C MET A 1 -11.09 9.19 23.21
N THR A 2 -10.56 8.07 23.69
CA THR A 2 -9.69 7.19 22.90
C THR A 2 -10.57 6.14 22.26
N GLU A 3 -10.75 6.19 20.95
CA GLU A 3 -11.48 5.14 20.24
C GLU A 3 -10.60 3.89 20.12
N ALA A 4 -11.15 2.73 20.43
CA ALA A 4 -10.48 1.47 20.23
C ALA A 4 -10.50 1.13 18.73
N LEU A 5 -9.31 0.98 18.13
CA LEU A 5 -9.15 0.61 16.72
C LEU A 5 -8.99 -0.90 16.59
N THR A 6 -9.59 -1.46 15.54
CA THR A 6 -9.41 -2.88 15.19
C THR A 6 -8.39 -3.02 14.07
N GLY A 7 -7.50 -3.99 14.19
CA GLY A 7 -6.40 -4.17 13.24
C GLY A 7 -5.85 -5.59 13.23
N LYS A 8 -4.87 -5.80 12.36
CA LYS A 8 -4.17 -7.08 12.16
C LYS A 8 -2.70 -6.89 12.50
N VAL A 9 -2.12 -7.86 13.19
CA VAL A 9 -0.69 -7.91 13.49
C VAL A 9 -0.05 -8.99 12.64
N CYS A 10 1.07 -8.67 12.02
CA CYS A 10 1.90 -9.61 11.27
C CYS A 10 3.31 -9.61 11.87
N ILE A 11 3.84 -10.78 12.19
CA ILE A 11 5.22 -10.95 12.64
C ILE A 11 5.93 -11.79 11.59
N THR A 12 7.04 -11.28 11.07
CA THR A 12 7.82 -11.94 10.02
C THR A 12 9.29 -11.96 10.39
N ARG A 13 9.99 -12.98 9.90
CA ARG A 13 11.45 -13.07 9.91
C ARG A 13 11.91 -12.92 8.45
N PRO A 14 12.18 -11.69 7.97
CA PRO A 14 12.60 -11.49 6.59
C PRO A 14 13.92 -12.21 6.32
N SER A 15 14.03 -12.81 5.13
CA SER A 15 15.23 -13.54 4.68
C SER A 15 16.39 -12.61 4.28
N GLY A 16 16.13 -11.30 4.16
CA GLY A 16 17.13 -10.25 4.08
C GLY A 16 16.60 -9.00 4.77
N GLY A 17 17.40 -8.39 5.65
CA GLY A 17 17.00 -7.17 6.35
C GLY A 17 18.01 -6.78 7.41
N SER A 18 18.47 -5.53 7.35
CA SER A 18 19.50 -5.02 8.24
C SER A 18 18.90 -4.38 9.51
N ILE A 19 19.27 -4.94 10.66
CA ILE A 19 19.98 -4.17 11.72
C ILE A 19 21.46 -4.48 11.44
N GLU A 20 21.98 -3.74 10.46
CA GLU A 20 23.20 -3.89 9.64
C GLU A 20 23.55 -5.23 8.95
N ASP A 21 23.54 -6.42 9.57
CA ASP A 21 23.67 -7.70 8.81
C ASP A 21 23.26 -8.94 9.63
N GLU A 22 22.47 -8.72 10.68
CA GLU A 22 21.94 -9.77 11.53
C GLU A 22 20.48 -10.09 11.18
N PRO A 23 20.02 -11.34 11.41
CA PRO A 23 18.61 -11.67 11.24
C PRO A 23 17.75 -10.80 12.15
N VAL A 24 16.68 -10.22 11.61
CA VAL A 24 15.74 -9.37 12.37
C VAL A 24 14.35 -9.98 12.46
N ILE A 25 13.58 -9.55 13.45
CA ILE A 25 12.14 -9.77 13.53
C ILE A 25 11.44 -8.46 13.17
N LYS A 26 10.49 -8.54 12.23
CA LYS A 26 9.66 -7.42 11.80
C LYS A 26 8.23 -7.65 12.25
N LEU A 27 7.68 -6.69 13.00
CA LEU A 27 6.29 -6.62 13.41
C LEU A 27 5.60 -5.49 12.65
N GLU A 28 4.47 -5.78 12.03
CA GLU A 28 3.66 -4.81 11.30
C GLU A 28 2.24 -4.78 11.89
N ILE A 29 1.72 -3.59 12.17
CA ILE A 29 0.31 -3.39 12.55
C ILE A 29 -0.40 -2.72 11.38
N LYS A 30 -1.51 -3.34 10.97
CA LYS A 30 -2.39 -2.89 9.90
C LYS A 30 -3.75 -2.52 10.48
N ASP A 31 -4.21 -1.30 10.23
CA ASP A 31 -5.59 -0.92 10.52
C ASP A 31 -6.57 -1.64 9.59
N GLU A 32 -7.65 -2.18 10.13
CA GLU A 32 -8.61 -2.97 9.34
C GLU A 32 -9.48 -2.08 8.45
N LYS A 33 -9.90 -0.91 8.93
CA LYS A 33 -10.79 0.00 8.19
C LYS A 33 -10.08 0.62 6.98
N SER A 34 -8.95 1.27 7.21
CA SER A 34 -8.18 1.93 6.13
C SER A 34 -7.35 0.95 5.31
N GLY A 35 -6.99 -0.19 5.91
CA GLY A 35 -6.02 -1.11 5.34
C GLY A 35 -4.58 -0.60 5.38
N VAL A 36 -4.29 0.50 6.07
CA VAL A 36 -2.94 1.09 6.16
C VAL A 36 -2.09 0.31 7.16
N ARG A 37 -0.84 -0.01 6.77
CA ARG A 37 0.19 -0.53 7.67
C ARG A 37 0.89 0.64 8.34
N PHE A 38 0.38 1.05 9.49
CA PHE A 38 0.78 2.31 10.09
C PHE A 38 1.97 2.22 11.03
N LEU A 39 2.21 1.05 11.62
CA LEU A 39 3.36 0.79 12.48
C LEU A 39 4.17 -0.37 11.90
N THR A 40 5.46 -0.13 11.68
CA THR A 40 6.44 -1.18 11.43
C THR A 40 7.50 -1.11 12.51
N MET A 41 7.70 -2.19 13.23
CA MET A 41 8.71 -2.32 14.29
C MET A 41 9.71 -3.42 13.91
N THR A 42 10.99 -3.15 14.14
CA THR A 42 12.09 -4.08 13.88
C THR A 42 12.93 -4.23 15.14
N MET A 43 13.27 -5.46 15.49
CA MET A 43 14.11 -5.79 16.64
C MET A 43 14.94 -7.05 16.38
N LYS A 44 15.95 -7.31 17.22
CA LYS A 44 16.71 -8.56 17.13
C LYS A 44 15.88 -9.75 17.64
N PRO A 45 16.09 -10.97 17.13
CA PRO A 45 15.39 -12.16 17.58
C PRO A 45 15.55 -12.47 19.07
N ALA A 46 16.73 -12.18 19.65
CA ALA A 46 16.97 -12.35 21.07
C ALA A 46 16.08 -11.42 21.91
N ASP A 47 16.00 -10.14 21.52
CA ASP A 47 15.15 -9.15 22.16
C ASP A 47 13.66 -9.51 22.03
N PHE A 48 13.24 -10.00 20.85
CA PHE A 48 11.88 -10.49 20.64
C PHE A 48 11.54 -11.67 21.56
N ALA A 49 12.45 -12.62 21.75
CA ALA A 49 12.24 -13.75 22.65
C ALA A 49 12.12 -13.29 24.11
N LEU A 50 12.98 -12.36 24.55
CA LEU A 50 12.90 -11.77 25.89
C LEU A 50 11.56 -11.05 26.11
N ALA A 51 11.14 -10.23 25.14
CA ALA A 51 9.85 -9.53 25.18
C ALA A 51 8.67 -10.51 25.25
N LEU A 52 8.71 -11.60 24.49
CA LEU A 52 7.67 -12.63 24.49
C LEU A 52 7.53 -13.31 25.86
N THR A 53 8.64 -13.48 26.59
CA THR A 53 8.63 -14.07 27.94
C THR A 53 8.22 -13.11 29.05
N GLY A 54 7.97 -11.83 28.72
CA GLY A 54 7.42 -10.83 29.66
C GLY A 54 8.39 -10.37 30.75
N LEU A 55 9.69 -10.57 30.56
CA LEU A 55 10.70 -10.29 31.59
C LEU A 55 11.21 -8.83 31.58
N SER A 56 11.03 -8.10 30.49
CA SER A 56 11.45 -6.69 30.38
C SER A 56 10.86 -5.97 29.16
N PHE A 57 10.87 -4.63 29.21
CA PHE A 57 10.84 -3.81 27.99
C PHE A 57 12.16 -3.96 27.26
N VAL A 58 12.12 -4.21 25.95
CA VAL A 58 13.32 -4.39 25.13
C VAL A 58 13.48 -3.23 24.14
N PRO A 59 14.72 -2.92 23.73
CA PRO A 59 14.96 -1.96 22.66
C PRO A 59 14.33 -2.44 21.33
N ALA A 60 13.65 -1.53 20.65
CA ALA A 60 13.11 -1.77 19.31
C ALA A 60 13.09 -0.47 18.50
N THR A 61 13.32 -0.58 17.20
CA THR A 61 13.19 0.56 16.27
C THR A 61 11.82 0.48 15.62
N PHE A 62 11.09 1.58 15.55
CA PHE A 62 9.80 1.62 14.89
C PHE A 62 9.66 2.81 13.95
N GLU A 63 8.87 2.61 12.90
CA GLU A 63 8.50 3.59 11.92
C GLU A 63 6.99 3.72 11.87
N LEU A 64 6.51 4.97 11.91
CA LEU A 64 5.12 5.30 11.65
C LEU A 64 4.96 5.76 10.20
N ARG A 65 4.03 5.15 9.46
CA ARG A 65 3.78 5.49 8.05
C ARG A 65 2.28 5.60 7.78
N GLY A 66 1.81 6.75 7.29
CA GLY A 66 0.39 6.92 6.97
C GLY A 66 -0.52 6.84 8.20
N SER A 67 -0.01 7.16 9.39
CA SER A 67 -0.76 7.17 10.65
C SER A 67 -1.95 8.13 10.61
N GLU A 68 -1.88 9.19 9.80
CA GLU A 68 -2.95 10.15 9.55
C GLU A 68 -4.16 9.57 8.81
N ASN A 69 -4.04 8.35 8.29
CA ASN A 69 -5.11 7.65 7.58
C ASN A 69 -5.73 6.50 8.40
N VAL A 70 -5.23 6.26 9.60
CA VAL A 70 -5.75 5.21 10.49
C VAL A 70 -7.17 5.54 10.93
N GLY A 71 -8.07 4.54 10.88
CA GLY A 71 -9.48 4.71 11.22
C GLY A 71 -10.37 5.23 10.08
N LYS A 72 -9.77 5.77 9.00
CA LYS A 72 -10.48 6.24 7.81
C LYS A 72 -10.91 5.08 6.92
N VAL A 73 -11.89 5.33 6.05
CA VAL A 73 -12.33 4.39 5.02
C VAL A 73 -11.63 4.68 3.70
N LYS A 74 -11.17 3.62 3.03
CA LYS A 74 -10.58 3.72 1.69
C LYS A 74 -11.68 3.79 0.63
N GLU A 75 -11.89 4.96 0.07
CA GLU A 75 -12.76 5.15 -1.10
C GLU A 75 -11.97 4.84 -2.38
N ILE A 76 -12.54 4.03 -3.28
CA ILE A 76 -11.88 3.59 -4.51
C ILE A 76 -12.72 4.00 -5.72
N MET A 77 -12.09 4.67 -6.69
CA MET A 77 -12.69 5.05 -7.96
C MET A 77 -11.94 4.39 -9.11
N ARG A 78 -12.64 3.75 -10.04
CA ARG A 78 -12.01 3.12 -11.21
C ARG A 78 -11.66 4.16 -12.27
N GLY A 79 -10.45 4.06 -12.81
CA GLY A 79 -9.95 4.86 -13.92
C GLY A 79 -9.73 4.01 -15.16
N ARG A 80 -9.89 4.64 -16.32
CA ARG A 80 -9.58 4.05 -17.63
C ARG A 80 -8.86 5.09 -18.48
N PHE A 81 -7.72 4.70 -19.03
CA PHE A 81 -6.94 5.54 -19.94
C PHE A 81 -6.75 4.79 -21.26
N VAL A 82 -7.12 5.43 -22.37
CA VAL A 82 -6.91 4.91 -23.71
C VAL A 82 -5.61 5.52 -24.23
N VAL A 83 -4.62 4.68 -24.48
CA VAL A 83 -3.34 5.10 -25.03
C VAL A 83 -3.56 5.56 -26.49
N PRO A 84 -3.14 6.79 -26.84
CA PRO A 84 -3.23 7.27 -28.22
C PRO A 84 -2.51 6.32 -29.19
N ARG A 85 -3.07 6.11 -30.38
CA ARG A 85 -2.52 5.14 -31.36
C ARG A 85 -1.05 5.40 -31.72
N GLU A 86 -0.64 6.66 -31.75
CA GLU A 86 0.74 7.08 -32.06
C GLU A 86 1.75 6.61 -31.01
N GLU A 87 1.28 6.47 -29.76
CA GLU A 87 2.07 6.04 -28.59
C GLU A 87 1.87 4.55 -28.30
N ALA A 88 0.75 3.96 -28.76
CA ALA A 88 0.41 2.55 -28.65
C ALA A 88 1.25 1.69 -29.63
N ARG A 89 2.57 1.79 -29.51
CA ARG A 89 3.52 0.94 -30.22
C ARG A 89 3.33 -0.51 -29.77
N CYS A 90 3.62 -1.46 -30.66
CA CYS A 90 3.61 -2.88 -30.31
C CYS A 90 4.64 -3.16 -29.20
N GLY A 91 4.16 -3.27 -27.95
CA GLY A 91 4.99 -3.70 -26.82
C GLY A 91 5.40 -2.61 -25.83
N LEU A 92 4.52 -1.65 -25.50
CA LEU A 92 4.70 -0.78 -24.34
C LEU A 92 5.10 -1.60 -23.10
N SER A 93 6.16 -1.18 -22.44
CA SER A 93 6.59 -1.74 -21.17
C SER A 93 5.65 -1.32 -20.05
N LYS A 94 5.62 -2.09 -18.96
CA LYS A 94 4.84 -1.76 -17.77
C LYS A 94 5.26 -0.42 -17.17
N ASP A 95 6.56 -0.10 -17.21
CA ASP A 95 7.09 1.13 -16.62
C ASP A 95 6.74 2.36 -17.45
N GLU A 96 6.74 2.26 -18.78
CA GLU A 96 6.21 3.33 -19.65
C GLU A 96 4.73 3.58 -19.36
N MET A 97 3.92 2.52 -19.29
CA MET A 97 2.50 2.66 -18.98
C MET A 97 2.25 3.30 -17.60
N ARG A 98 3.04 2.92 -16.59
CA ARG A 98 2.98 3.54 -15.26
C ARG A 98 3.30 5.02 -15.30
N GLN A 99 4.32 5.40 -16.06
CA GLN A 99 4.72 6.79 -16.21
C GLN A 99 3.61 7.61 -16.89
N MET A 100 3.01 7.08 -17.96
CA MET A 100 1.88 7.74 -18.63
C MET A 100 0.70 7.99 -17.68
N LEU A 101 0.38 7.03 -16.81
CA LEU A 101 -0.67 7.22 -15.80
C LEU A 101 -0.31 8.34 -14.81
N ARG A 102 0.92 8.35 -14.29
CA ARG A 102 1.38 9.43 -13.39
C ARG A 102 1.30 10.80 -14.04
N ASP A 103 1.72 10.91 -15.30
CA ASP A 103 1.83 12.21 -15.96
C ASP A 103 0.48 12.78 -16.40
N ARG A 104 -0.47 11.92 -16.80
CA ARG A 104 -1.71 12.35 -17.47
C ARG A 104 -2.99 12.10 -16.67
N CYS A 105 -2.94 11.15 -15.74
CA CYS A 105 -4.12 10.70 -15.02
C CYS A 105 -4.08 11.10 -13.54
N GLN A 106 -2.99 11.67 -13.01
CA GLN A 106 -2.97 12.12 -11.61
C GLN A 106 -4.10 13.14 -11.34
N LYS A 107 -4.90 12.88 -10.30
CA LYS A 107 -5.99 13.76 -9.86
C LYS A 107 -5.65 14.38 -8.51
N GLU A 108 -6.00 15.65 -8.33
CA GLU A 108 -5.83 16.35 -7.06
C GLU A 108 -6.64 15.67 -5.95
N GLY A 109 -6.03 15.46 -4.78
CA GLY A 109 -6.68 14.82 -3.63
C GLY A 109 -6.91 13.30 -3.74
N TRP A 110 -6.43 12.66 -4.81
CA TRP A 110 -6.54 11.22 -5.01
C TRP A 110 -5.16 10.59 -5.20
N PHE A 111 -4.91 9.47 -4.52
CA PHE A 111 -3.77 8.62 -4.82
C PHE A 111 -4.07 7.80 -6.08
N LEU A 112 -3.12 7.77 -7.00
CA LEU A 112 -3.16 6.92 -8.18
C LEU A 112 -2.53 5.57 -7.87
N ASP A 113 -3.28 4.49 -8.06
CA ASP A 113 -2.77 3.12 -8.04
C ASP A 113 -2.30 2.74 -9.45
N ASP A 114 -1.02 2.97 -9.73
CA ASP A 114 -0.39 2.66 -11.01
C ASP A 114 0.07 1.19 -11.11
N TYR A 115 -0.41 0.29 -10.25
CA TYR A 115 0.00 -1.10 -10.31
C TYR A 115 -0.50 -1.79 -11.60
N ILE A 116 0.44 -2.04 -12.52
CA ILE A 116 0.20 -2.76 -13.79
C ILE A 116 0.76 -4.18 -13.67
N GLY A 117 -0.04 -5.07 -13.10
CA GLY A 117 0.32 -6.49 -12.97
C GLY A 117 -0.87 -7.44 -12.95
N SER A 118 -2.10 -6.93 -12.83
CA SER A 118 -3.30 -7.75 -12.84
C SER A 118 -3.72 -8.09 -14.29
N GLN A 119 -4.41 -9.22 -14.46
CA GLN A 119 -4.87 -9.70 -15.76
C GLN A 119 -5.76 -8.67 -16.50
N GLY A 120 -6.46 -7.81 -15.77
CA GLY A 120 -7.31 -6.75 -16.33
C GLY A 120 -6.65 -5.37 -16.43
N SER A 121 -5.40 -5.20 -15.99
CA SER A 121 -4.73 -3.88 -15.98
C SER A 121 -4.50 -3.33 -17.39
N VAL A 122 -4.37 -4.19 -18.40
CA VAL A 122 -4.14 -3.80 -19.79
C VAL A 122 -5.05 -4.59 -20.71
N THR A 123 -5.79 -3.89 -21.57
CA THR A 123 -6.65 -4.50 -22.59
C THR A 123 -6.21 -4.00 -23.96
N LYS A 124 -5.96 -4.92 -24.89
CA LYS A 124 -5.68 -4.58 -26.29
C LYS A 124 -6.97 -4.74 -27.10
N SER A 125 -7.33 -3.71 -27.84
CA SER A 125 -8.42 -3.74 -28.82
C SER A 125 -7.96 -4.36 -30.13
N GLU A 126 -8.88 -4.94 -30.90
CA GLU A 126 -8.60 -5.52 -32.22
C GLU A 126 -8.00 -4.50 -33.20
N ASP A 127 -8.37 -3.23 -33.07
CA ASP A 127 -7.84 -2.12 -33.88
C ASP A 127 -6.44 -1.62 -33.45
N GLY A 128 -5.72 -2.40 -32.64
CA GLY A 128 -4.37 -2.05 -32.14
C GLY A 128 -4.35 -1.03 -30.99
N GLY A 129 -5.50 -0.60 -30.48
CA GLY A 129 -5.58 0.30 -29.33
C GLY A 129 -5.19 -0.38 -28.02
N THR A 130 -4.49 0.33 -27.13
CA THR A 130 -4.19 -0.15 -25.77
C THR A 130 -4.99 0.64 -24.73
N THR A 131 -5.74 -0.05 -23.90
CA THR A 131 -6.44 0.53 -22.74
C THR A 131 -5.71 0.11 -21.46
N ILE A 132 -5.45 1.06 -20.58
CA ILE A 132 -4.91 0.82 -19.25
C ILE A 132 -6.04 1.05 -18.23
N ASN A 133 -6.32 0.04 -17.41
CA ASN A 133 -7.29 0.11 -16.32
C ASN A 133 -6.55 0.21 -14.99
N PHE A 134 -6.99 1.12 -14.13
CA PHE A 134 -6.32 1.43 -12.87
C PHE A 134 -7.32 1.97 -11.85
N ASN A 135 -6.88 2.23 -10.63
CA ASN A 135 -7.73 2.78 -9.59
C ASN A 135 -7.17 4.10 -9.06
N TYR A 136 -8.06 4.98 -8.65
CA TYR A 136 -7.77 6.04 -7.70
C TYR A 136 -8.26 5.61 -6.33
N TYR A 137 -7.60 6.07 -5.28
CA TYR A 137 -8.12 5.94 -3.93
C TYR A 137 -7.83 7.16 -3.08
N ARG A 138 -8.65 7.38 -2.07
CA ARG A 138 -8.40 8.36 -1.01
C ARG A 138 -8.93 7.81 0.31
N TYR A 139 -8.50 8.42 1.40
CA TYR A 139 -8.98 8.09 2.74
C TYR A 139 -9.94 9.17 3.18
N VAL A 140 -11.17 8.78 3.52
CA VAL A 140 -12.22 9.68 4.00
C VAL A 140 -12.64 9.27 5.39
N GLU A 141 -13.05 10.25 6.20
CA GLU A 141 -13.72 9.94 7.47
C GLU A 141 -14.97 9.12 7.18
N GLU A 142 -15.24 8.14 8.03
CA GLU A 142 -16.50 7.40 7.98
C GLU A 142 -17.62 8.41 8.29
N ALA A 143 -18.45 8.71 7.30
CA ALA A 143 -19.64 9.49 7.55
C ALA A 143 -20.51 8.65 8.48
N LEU A 144 -20.50 8.99 9.78
CA LEU A 144 -21.45 8.48 10.75
C LEU A 144 -22.83 8.67 10.12
N HIS A 145 -23.47 7.57 9.73
CA HIS A 145 -24.84 7.62 9.24
C HIS A 145 -25.67 8.31 10.33
N ALA A 146 -26.11 9.53 10.01
CA ALA A 146 -27.20 10.18 10.70
C ALA A 146 -28.46 9.37 10.35
N GLU A 147 -28.81 8.44 11.21
CA GLU A 147 -30.18 7.91 11.33
C GLU A 147 -30.88 8.59 12.51
#